data_AF-A0A519NLS5-F1
#
_entry.id   AF-A0A519NLS5-F1
#
_cell.length_a   1.000
_cell.length_b   1.000
_cell.length_c   1.000
_cell.angle_alpha   90.00
_cell.angle_beta   90.00
_cell.angle_gamma   90.00
#
_symmetry.space_group_name_H-M   'P 1'
#
loop_
_entity.id
_entity.type
_entity.pdbx_description
1 polymer ?
#
loop_
_entity_poly.entity_id
_entity_poly.type
_entity_poly.pdbx_seq_one_letter_code
_entity_poly.pdbx_strand_id
1 'polypeptide(L)'
;MSNYKPGMLGKLTLLAALLLIANELIYEIPSIGIGVNEFINPLPLTYLFFFAFSVLIISVLIKISKKNSDQLGYAFLIMTSVKMAASYFLASPVIALGQVGKTEKINFFVIFVLFLVMEAYCTAQLLNNKQ
;
A
#
# COMPACT_ATOMS: atom_id res chain seq x y z
N MET A 1 2.76 -31.08 -4.55
CA MET A 1 3.40 -29.86 -3.98
C MET A 1 2.89 -28.65 -4.77
N SER A 2 2.03 -27.84 -4.15
CA SER A 2 1.38 -26.70 -4.82
C SER A 2 2.43 -25.66 -5.24
N ASN A 3 2.43 -25.34 -6.53
CA ASN A 3 3.36 -24.44 -7.21
C ASN A 3 3.05 -22.98 -6.82
N TYR A 4 3.42 -22.63 -5.60
CA TYR A 4 3.13 -21.33 -5.02
C TYR A 4 4.09 -20.30 -5.61
N LYS A 5 3.64 -19.56 -6.63
CA LYS A 5 4.49 -18.64 -7.41
C LYS A 5 5.23 -17.64 -6.49
N PRO A 6 6.56 -17.77 -6.30
CA PRO A 6 7.36 -16.81 -5.53
C PRO A 6 7.38 -15.40 -6.14
N GLY A 7 6.79 -15.22 -7.32
CA GLY A 7 6.69 -13.94 -8.02
C GLY A 7 5.66 -12.95 -7.48
N MET A 8 4.73 -13.32 -6.57
CA MET A 8 3.69 -12.36 -6.14
C MET A 8 4.26 -11.23 -5.26
N LEU A 9 5.13 -11.57 -4.31
CA LEU A 9 5.90 -10.60 -3.52
C LEU A 9 6.87 -9.80 -4.41
N GLY A 10 7.48 -10.44 -5.41
CA GLY A 10 8.35 -9.75 -6.38
C GLY A 10 7.60 -8.76 -7.28
N LYS A 11 6.36 -9.07 -7.69
CA LYS A 11 5.49 -8.14 -8.43
C LYS A 11 5.08 -6.95 -7.56
N LEU A 12 4.76 -7.21 -6.29
CA LEU A 12 4.50 -6.17 -5.29
C LEU A 12 5.69 -5.22 -5.15
N THR A 13 6.91 -5.76 -4.97
CA THR A 13 8.11 -4.94 -4.79
C THR A 13 8.43 -4.11 -6.03
N LEU A 14 8.34 -4.70 -7.23
CA LEU A 14 8.54 -4.00 -8.49
C LEU A 14 7.51 -2.88 -8.71
N LEU A 15 6.23 -3.16 -8.47
CA LEU A 15 5.17 -2.17 -8.62
C LEU A 15 5.34 -1.02 -7.61
N ALA A 16 5.64 -1.33 -6.35
CA ALA A 16 5.88 -0.31 -5.33
C ALA A 16 7.07 0.58 -5.69
N ALA A 17 8.16 0.01 -6.19
CA ALA A 17 9.33 0.76 -6.64
C ALA A 17 9.01 1.66 -7.85
N LEU A 18 8.29 1.12 -8.85
CA LEU A 18 7.85 1.89 -10.02
C LEU A 18 6.92 3.04 -9.63
N LEU A 19 5.99 2.80 -8.71
CA LEU A 19 5.06 3.83 -8.22
C LEU A 19 5.80 4.91 -7.42
N LEU A 20 6.83 4.57 -6.66
CA LEU A 20 7.66 5.53 -5.93
C LEU A 20 8.42 6.42 -6.93
N ILE A 21 9.13 5.82 -7.89
CA ILE A 21 9.88 6.56 -8.91
C ILE A 21 8.96 7.44 -9.73
N ALA A 22 7.80 6.94 -10.15
CA ALA A 22 6.82 7.72 -10.89
C ALA A 22 6.28 8.90 -10.08
N ASN A 23 6.02 8.70 -8.79
CA ASN A 23 5.52 9.77 -7.91
C ASN A 23 6.60 10.84 -7.69
N GLU A 24 7.86 10.46 -7.47
CA GLU A 24 8.99 11.40 -7.40
C GLU A 24 9.15 12.21 -8.70
N LEU A 25 9.13 11.55 -9.87
CA LEU A 25 9.21 12.21 -11.17
C LEU A 25 8.08 13.22 -11.42
N ILE A 26 6.86 12.93 -10.95
CA ILE A 26 5.73 13.87 -11.05
C ILE A 26 6.05 15.15 -10.27
N TYR A 27 6.61 15.04 -9.07
CA TYR A 27 6.91 16.21 -8.25
C TYR A 27 8.18 16.98 -8.68
N GLU A 28 9.02 16.41 -9.53
CA GLU A 28 10.11 17.15 -10.19
C GLU A 28 9.63 18.08 -11.31
N ILE A 29 8.39 17.92 -11.81
CA ILE A 29 7.83 18.78 -12.86
C ILE A 29 7.58 20.19 -12.29
N PRO A 30 8.28 21.25 -12.78
CA PRO A 30 8.18 22.61 -12.22
C PRO A 30 6.76 23.19 -12.25
N SER A 31 5.93 22.71 -13.17
CA SER A 31 4.54 23.12 -13.37
C SER A 31 3.58 22.69 -12.26
N ILE A 32 3.98 21.73 -11.40
CA ILE A 32 3.14 21.21 -10.31
C ILE A 32 3.36 22.00 -9.00
N GLY A 33 4.34 22.91 -8.97
CA GLY A 33 4.36 24.09 -8.10
C GLY A 33 4.48 23.86 -6.59
N ILE A 34 4.74 22.63 -6.14
CA ILE A 34 4.81 22.29 -4.72
C ILE A 34 6.12 21.54 -4.45
N GLY A 35 7.01 22.17 -3.68
CA GLY A 35 8.24 21.54 -3.21
C GLY A 35 7.91 20.43 -2.21
N VAL A 36 8.05 19.18 -2.65
CA VAL A 36 7.96 17.97 -1.80
C VAL A 36 8.89 18.00 -0.58
N ASN A 37 9.88 18.89 -0.57
CA ASN A 37 10.81 19.11 0.54
C ASN A 37 10.17 19.71 1.81
N GLU A 38 8.91 20.17 1.73
CA GLU A 38 8.16 20.71 2.88
C GLU A 38 7.14 19.72 3.47
N PHE A 39 7.04 18.49 2.94
CA PHE A 39 6.10 17.50 3.46
C PHE A 39 6.50 17.04 4.86
N ILE A 40 5.52 16.98 5.78
CA ILE A 40 5.76 16.49 7.14
C ILE A 40 6.13 15.01 7.11
N ASN A 41 5.46 14.24 6.26
CA ASN A 41 5.80 12.86 5.99
C ASN A 41 6.52 12.76 4.65
N PRO A 42 7.84 12.44 4.65
CA PRO A 42 8.57 12.21 3.43
C PRO A 42 7.89 11.13 2.58
N LEU A 43 7.87 11.33 1.25
CA LEU A 43 7.36 10.35 0.30
C LEU A 43 7.95 8.95 0.52
N PRO A 44 9.29 8.78 0.69
CA PRO A 44 9.86 7.46 0.90
C PRO A 44 9.34 6.78 2.18
N LEU A 45 9.10 7.56 3.25
CA LEU A 45 8.60 7.02 4.51
C LEU A 45 7.15 6.52 4.36
N THR A 46 6.32 7.26 3.65
CA THR A 46 4.92 6.88 3.38
C THR A 46 4.84 5.61 2.54
N TYR A 47 5.63 5.53 1.46
CA TYR A 47 5.71 4.34 0.62
C TYR A 47 6.26 3.13 1.39
N LEU A 48 7.32 3.32 2.20
CA LEU A 48 7.92 2.24 2.99
C LEU A 48 6.94 1.69 4.03
N PHE A 49 6.16 2.55 4.68
CA PHE A 49 5.12 2.13 5.61
C PHE A 49 4.07 1.24 4.94
N PHE A 50 3.47 1.71 3.83
CA PHE A 50 2.44 0.93 3.13
C PHE A 50 3.00 -0.34 2.49
N PHE A 51 4.23 -0.29 1.99
CA PHE A 51 4.93 -1.45 1.47
C PHE A 51 5.18 -2.50 2.55
N ALA A 52 5.68 -2.10 3.72
CA ALA A 52 5.91 -3.01 4.84
C ALA A 52 4.60 -3.70 5.29
N PHE A 53 3.51 -2.94 5.41
CA PHE A 53 2.19 -3.49 5.69
C PHE A 53 1.70 -4.43 4.59
N SER A 54 1.90 -4.08 3.32
CA SER A 54 1.50 -4.93 2.19
C SER A 54 2.26 -6.26 2.20
N VAL A 55 3.57 -6.24 2.44
CA VAL A 55 4.39 -7.45 2.57
C VAL A 55 3.87 -8.32 3.71
N LEU A 56 3.56 -7.73 4.86
CA LEU A 56 2.99 -8.43 6.01
C LEU A 56 1.63 -9.04 5.65
N ILE A 57 0.73 -8.25 5.06
CA ILE A 57 -0.62 -8.67 4.68
C ILE A 57 -0.57 -9.85 3.73
N ILE A 58 0.16 -9.70 2.63
CA ILE A 58 0.31 -10.76 1.64
C ILE A 58 0.97 -12.00 2.24
N SER A 59 2.01 -11.85 3.07
CA SER A 59 2.68 -13.00 3.70
C SER A 59 1.75 -13.81 4.60
N VAL A 60 0.90 -13.13 5.38
CA VAL A 60 -0.10 -13.80 6.24
C VAL A 60 -1.19 -14.45 5.39
N LEU A 61 -1.72 -13.76 4.38
CA LEU A 61 -2.70 -14.33 3.46
C LEU A 61 -2.13 -15.55 2.75
N ILE A 62 -0.85 -15.55 2.39
CA ILE A 62 -0.20 -16.70 1.79
C ILE A 62 -0.20 -17.91 2.73
N LYS A 63 0.05 -17.69 4.03
CA LYS A 63 0.00 -18.77 5.03
C LYS A 63 -1.43 -19.29 5.22
N ILE A 64 -2.40 -18.38 5.29
CA ILE A 64 -3.82 -18.74 5.44
C ILE A 64 -4.31 -19.49 4.20
N SER A 65 -3.95 -19.06 2.99
CA SER A 65 -4.35 -19.73 1.75
C SER A 65 -3.93 -21.19 1.71
N LYS A 66 -2.79 -21.53 2.30
CA LYS A 66 -2.31 -22.93 2.35
C LYS A 66 -3.12 -23.80 3.30
N LYS A 67 -3.70 -23.23 4.36
CA LYS A 67 -4.43 -23.97 5.40
C LYS A 67 -5.94 -23.96 5.17
N ASN A 68 -6.52 -22.77 4.96
CA ASN A 68 -7.95 -22.59 4.77
C ASN A 68 -8.22 -21.36 3.87
N SER A 69 -8.70 -21.59 2.65
CA SER A 69 -9.01 -20.50 1.70
C SER A 69 -10.23 -19.70 2.10
N ASP A 70 -11.18 -20.33 2.78
CA ASP A 70 -12.51 -19.75 2.96
C ASP A 70 -12.45 -18.57 3.93
N GLN A 71 -11.37 -18.51 4.72
CA GLN A 71 -11.06 -17.43 5.64
C GLN A 71 -10.17 -16.33 5.03
N LEU A 72 -9.71 -16.45 3.77
CA LEU A 72 -8.81 -15.48 3.15
C LEU A 72 -9.42 -14.08 3.05
N GLY A 73 -10.68 -13.99 2.60
CA GLY A 73 -11.38 -12.71 2.45
C GLY A 73 -11.54 -12.00 3.80
N TYR A 74 -11.95 -12.75 4.82
CA TYR A 74 -12.09 -12.22 6.19
C TYR A 74 -10.75 -11.76 6.76
N ALA A 75 -9.68 -12.54 6.60
CA ALA A 75 -8.35 -12.17 7.04
C ALA A 75 -7.83 -10.91 6.33
N PHE A 76 -8.09 -10.79 5.03
CA PHE A 76 -7.74 -9.59 4.25
C PHE A 76 -8.46 -8.35 4.77
N LEU A 77 -9.76 -8.44 5.02
CA LEU A 77 -10.55 -7.32 5.54
C LEU A 77 -10.08 -6.88 6.92
N ILE A 78 -9.81 -7.82 7.84
CA ILE A 78 -9.32 -7.50 9.18
C ILE A 78 -7.97 -6.79 9.10
N MET A 79 -7.03 -7.34 8.31
CA MET A 79 -5.68 -6.79 8.27
C MET A 79 -5.60 -5.46 7.52
N THR A 80 -6.40 -5.25 6.48
CA THR A 80 -6.52 -3.94 5.83
C THR A 80 -7.20 -2.92 6.73
N SER A 81 -8.16 -3.33 7.56
CA SER A 81 -8.75 -2.45 8.58
C SER A 81 -7.74 -2.04 9.66
N VAL A 82 -6.91 -2.98 10.13
CA VAL A 82 -5.80 -2.69 11.05
C VAL A 82 -4.79 -1.74 10.40
N LYS A 83 -4.43 -1.98 9.13
CA LYS A 83 -3.56 -1.06 8.36
C LYS A 83 -4.17 0.33 8.25
N MET A 84 -5.47 0.44 8.00
CA MET A 84 -6.17 1.72 7.93
C MET A 84 -6.10 2.44 9.28
N ALA A 85 -6.39 1.75 10.39
CA ALA A 85 -6.24 2.33 11.73
C ALA A 85 -4.79 2.76 12.03
N ALA A 86 -3.79 1.96 11.64
CA ALA A 86 -2.38 2.31 11.78
C ALA A 86 -2.00 3.53 10.91
N SER A 87 -2.54 3.62 9.70
CA SER A 87 -2.30 4.74 8.79
C SER A 87 -2.86 6.06 9.32
N TYR A 88 -3.87 6.02 10.19
CA TYR A 88 -4.38 7.22 10.86
C TYR A 88 -3.31 7.91 11.70
N PHE A 89 -2.39 7.16 12.34
CA PHE A 89 -1.30 7.76 13.11
C PHE A 89 -0.33 8.56 12.23
N LEU A 90 -0.04 8.07 11.01
CA LEU A 90 0.76 8.81 10.03
C LEU A 90 -0.03 9.96 9.39
N ALA A 91 -1.33 9.77 9.16
CA ALA A 91 -2.18 10.79 8.56
C ALA A 91 -2.52 11.92 9.54
N SER A 92 -2.56 11.66 10.85
CA SER A 92 -2.91 12.62 11.90
C SER A 92 -2.17 13.97 11.80
N PRO A 93 -0.81 14.01 11.73
CA PRO A 93 -0.09 15.28 11.57
C PRO A 93 -0.40 15.98 10.24
N VAL A 94 -0.60 15.22 9.16
CA VAL A 94 -0.97 15.77 7.84
C VAL A 94 -2.38 16.37 7.87
N ILE A 95 -3.32 15.72 8.56
CA ILE A 95 -4.71 16.14 8.73
C ILE A 95 -4.78 17.46 9.54
N ALA A 96 -3.98 17.56 10.60
CA ALA A 96 -3.92 18.71 11.50
C ALA A 96 -3.49 20.03 10.81
N LEU A 97 -2.71 19.96 9.73
CA LEU A 97 -2.24 21.14 8.96
C LEU A 97 -3.32 21.91 8.17
N GLY A 98 -4.59 21.46 8.19
CA GLY A 98 -5.67 22.19 7.52
C GLY A 98 -5.48 22.31 6.00
N GLN A 99 -5.42 23.55 5.47
CA GLN A 99 -5.35 23.83 4.02
C GLN A 99 -3.94 23.74 3.42
N VAL A 100 -2.89 23.94 4.22
CA VAL A 100 -1.49 23.92 3.75
C VAL A 100 -1.07 22.52 3.32
N GLY A 101 -1.58 21.49 4.00
CA GLY A 101 -1.30 20.08 3.69
C GLY A 101 -2.25 19.42 2.69
N LYS A 102 -3.09 20.15 1.94
CA LYS A 102 -4.09 19.53 1.04
C LYS A 102 -3.48 18.55 0.03
N THR A 103 -2.35 18.92 -0.57
CA THR A 103 -1.63 18.07 -1.54
C THR A 103 -1.06 16.82 -0.88
N GLU A 104 -0.42 16.97 0.29
CA GLU A 104 0.13 15.84 1.05
C GLU A 104 -0.98 14.85 1.48
N LYS A 105 -2.15 15.35 1.90
CA LYS A 105 -3.33 14.53 2.22
C LYS A 105 -3.79 13.69 1.04
N ILE A 106 -3.94 14.32 -0.13
CA ILE A 106 -4.38 13.64 -1.36
C ILE A 106 -3.34 12.59 -1.74
N ASN A 107 -2.05 12.94 -1.70
CA ASN A 107 -0.99 12.02 -2.05
C ASN A 107 -0.95 10.81 -1.11
N PHE A 108 -1.02 11.02 0.20
CA PHE A 108 -1.10 9.93 1.19
C PHE A 108 -2.30 9.01 0.91
N PHE A 109 -3.48 9.58 0.63
CA PHE A 109 -4.69 8.82 0.33
C PHE A 109 -4.57 8.03 -0.98
N VAL A 110 -4.00 8.63 -2.02
CA VAL A 110 -3.75 7.96 -3.31
C VAL A 110 -2.80 6.77 -3.11
N ILE A 111 -1.70 6.95 -2.37
CA ILE A 111 -0.76 5.86 -2.06
C ILE A 111 -1.48 4.74 -1.30
N PHE A 112 -2.28 5.09 -0.27
CA PHE A 112 -3.07 4.10 0.48
C PHE A 112 -3.98 3.27 -0.44
N VAL A 113 -4.73 3.92 -1.33
CA VAL A 113 -5.65 3.24 -2.26
C VAL A 113 -4.88 2.37 -3.25
N LEU A 114 -3.76 2.85 -3.81
CA LEU A 114 -2.94 2.08 -4.75
C LEU A 114 -2.46 0.77 -4.12
N PHE A 115 -1.93 0.82 -2.90
CA PHE A 115 -1.52 -0.38 -2.18
C PHE A 115 -2.72 -1.27 -1.82
N LEU A 116 -3.86 -0.71 -1.42
CA LEU A 116 -5.06 -1.48 -1.11
C LEU A 116 -5.61 -2.24 -2.34
N VAL A 117 -5.66 -1.59 -3.50
CA VAL A 117 -6.09 -2.20 -4.77
C VAL A 117 -5.16 -3.35 -5.16
N MET A 118 -3.85 -3.14 -5.02
CA MET A 118 -2.86 -4.17 -5.32
C MET A 118 -2.98 -5.36 -4.36
N GLU A 119 -3.18 -5.14 -3.05
CA GLU A 119 -3.41 -6.22 -2.09
C GLU A 119 -4.72 -6.96 -2.39
N ALA A 120 -5.78 -6.24 -2.76
CA ALA A 120 -7.07 -6.81 -3.15
C ALA A 120 -6.91 -7.68 -4.40
N TYR A 121 -6.19 -7.22 -5.42
CA TYR A 121 -5.86 -7.99 -6.62
C TYR A 121 -5.10 -9.27 -6.28
N CYS A 122 -4.07 -9.16 -5.44
CA CYS A 122 -3.29 -10.29 -4.94
C CYS A 122 -4.18 -11.30 -4.19
N THR A 123 -5.07 -10.81 -3.34
CA THR A 123 -6.03 -11.63 -2.58
C THR A 123 -7.02 -12.34 -3.51
N ALA A 124 -7.54 -11.63 -4.51
CA ALA A 124 -8.42 -12.22 -5.53
C ALA A 124 -7.69 -13.32 -6.32
N GLN A 125 -6.43 -13.11 -6.69
CA GLN A 125 -5.61 -14.14 -7.34
C GLN A 125 -5.38 -15.35 -6.42
N LEU A 126 -5.19 -15.15 -5.12
CA LEU A 126 -5.05 -16.24 -4.15
C LEU A 126 -6.32 -17.06 -3.97
N LEU A 127 -7.49 -16.39 -3.99
CA LEU A 127 -8.80 -17.05 -3.96
C LEU A 127 -9.05 -17.85 -5.24
N ASN A 128 -8.71 -17.28 -6.41
CA ASN A 128 -8.98 -17.89 -7.71
C ASN A 128 -8.08 -19.08 -8.03
N ASN A 129 -6.85 -19.16 -7.48
CA ASN A 129 -5.94 -20.29 -7.69
C ASN A 129 -6.34 -21.60 -6.95
N LYS A 130 -7.54 -21.66 -6.38
CA LYS A 130 -8.09 -22.84 -5.70
C LYS A 130 -9.29 -23.47 -6.41
N GLN A 131 -9.80 -22.83 -7.45
CA GLN A 131 -10.82 -23.37 -8.35
C GLN A 131 -10.15 -23.74 -9.68
#